data_AF-A0A252CSL0-F1
#
_entry.id   AF-A0A252CSL0-F1
#
_cell.length_a   1.000
_cell.length_b   1.000
_cell.length_c   1.000
_cell.angle_alpha   90.00
_cell.angle_beta   90.00
_cell.angle_gamma   90.00
#
_symmetry.space_group_name_H-M   'P 1'
#
loop_
_entity.id
_entity.type
_entity.pdbx_description
1 polymer ?
#
loop_
_entity_poly.entity_id
_entity_poly.type
_entity_poly.pdbx_seq_one_letter_code
_entity_poly.pdbx_strand_id
1 'polypeptide(L)'
;MNNSTAPKSILLLAANPKGTSSLRLQEEEREIKERLRLAGYGKVPVNSTGATRPRDIQQAMLDFKPQIVHFSGHGTGKNGLVFEDAVGQEKLVSSEALTNLFKLFSKRVECVVLNACYSESQAKAIVQHINYVIGMSQAIGDHAAIEFAVGFYTALGAGESIDFAYELGCNAIHLEGIPEYLTPVLYKRDKLSPLESKDQVEQQQKSIELGNDFATVLQIGNQDKVQRYLTSHLQIFLTAFGNRWEVNECIPEFHLGADYISDFIVVTGQSFHYDIILVKLESPFDLPFTKDGKRTQRLNNALEQVNDWFTWIHDNEDYFLRSLAKGMQDIYGAGQISSSHRNRFRDNGRYREFISAKIVIGRRGMLTEEDNKRRATILDQTSKKIEILPYDRLLETETRLRNRS
;
A
#
# COMPACT_ATOMS: atom_id res chain seq x y z
N MET A 1 14.07 -17.35 41.06
CA MET A 1 15.44 -17.27 40.50
C MET A 1 15.36 -16.37 39.28
N ASN A 2 15.98 -15.19 39.36
CA ASN A 2 15.97 -14.18 38.31
C ASN A 2 16.73 -14.68 37.09
N ASN A 3 16.03 -15.05 36.02
CA ASN A 3 16.61 -15.04 34.68
C ASN A 3 16.59 -13.58 34.19
N SER A 4 17.45 -12.73 34.76
CA SER A 4 17.65 -11.40 34.20
C SER A 4 18.40 -11.56 32.88
N THR A 5 17.67 -11.48 31.78
CA THR A 5 18.24 -11.34 30.45
C THR A 5 19.13 -10.09 30.42
N ALA A 6 20.31 -10.18 29.80
CA ALA A 6 21.24 -9.06 29.76
C ALA A 6 20.58 -7.85 29.06
N PRO A 7 20.84 -6.60 29.52
CA PRO A 7 20.29 -5.40 28.89
C PRO A 7 20.58 -5.36 27.39
N LYS A 8 19.54 -5.10 26.57
CA LYS A 8 19.70 -5.03 25.11
C LYS A 8 20.37 -3.71 24.71
N SER A 9 21.31 -3.74 23.76
CA SER A 9 21.87 -2.50 23.20
C SER A 9 20.84 -1.80 22.32
N ILE A 10 20.54 -0.53 22.61
CA ILE A 10 19.54 0.27 21.91
C ILE A 10 20.23 1.45 21.22
N LEU A 11 19.93 1.65 19.93
CA LEU A 11 20.33 2.81 19.14
C LEU A 11 19.10 3.63 18.79
N LEU A 12 19.08 4.90 19.19
CA LEU A 12 18.05 5.87 18.83
C LEU A 12 18.57 6.80 17.73
N LEU A 13 17.87 6.80 16.60
CA LEU A 13 18.12 7.65 15.44
C LEU A 13 17.03 8.73 15.40
N ALA A 14 17.41 9.96 15.71
CA ALA A 14 16.51 11.11 15.67
C ALA A 14 16.84 12.01 14.47
N ALA A 15 15.82 12.37 13.69
CA ALA A 15 15.94 13.31 12.56
C ALA A 15 14.81 14.33 12.58
N ASN A 16 15.16 15.63 12.62
CA ASN A 16 14.21 16.74 12.58
C ASN A 16 14.74 17.83 11.61
N PRO A 17 14.70 17.58 10.29
CA PRO A 17 15.28 18.48 9.30
C PRO A 17 14.64 19.88 9.34
N LYS A 18 15.40 20.88 8.91
CA LYS A 18 14.88 22.25 8.77
C LYS A 18 13.73 22.27 7.76
N GLY A 19 12.68 23.02 8.08
CA GLY A 19 11.52 23.19 7.19
C GLY A 19 10.37 22.21 7.46
N THR A 20 10.57 21.20 8.32
CA THR A 20 9.48 20.30 8.75
C THR A 20 8.78 20.82 10.00
N SER A 21 7.64 20.20 10.33
CA SER A 21 6.97 20.45 11.61
C SER A 21 7.85 19.93 12.76
N SER A 22 8.14 20.78 13.75
CA SER A 22 8.97 20.39 14.88
C SER A 22 8.39 19.22 15.67
N LEU A 23 9.18 18.14 15.82
CA LEU A 23 8.88 16.99 16.68
C LEU A 23 9.59 17.12 18.04
N ARG A 24 9.00 16.58 19.11
CA ARG A 24 9.60 16.60 20.46
C ARG A 24 10.55 15.42 20.67
N LEU A 25 11.51 15.26 19.76
CA LEU A 25 12.43 14.12 19.75
C LEU A 25 13.30 14.02 21.01
N GLN A 26 13.71 15.17 21.58
CA GLN A 26 14.47 15.18 22.83
C GLN A 26 13.62 14.78 24.03
N GLU A 27 12.31 15.05 24.00
CA GLU A 27 11.38 14.60 25.04
C GLU A 27 11.22 13.08 24.99
N GLU A 28 10.99 12.54 23.79
CA GLU A 28 10.92 11.09 23.57
C GLU A 28 12.20 10.38 24.06
N GLU A 29 13.37 10.87 23.64
CA GLU A 29 14.66 10.30 24.06
C GLU A 29 14.83 10.35 25.59
N ARG A 30 14.48 11.48 26.22
CA ARG A 30 14.56 11.66 27.68
C ARG A 30 13.68 10.66 28.41
N GLU A 31 12.44 10.48 27.97
CA GLU A 31 11.51 9.55 28.60
C GLU A 31 11.94 8.08 28.43
N ILE A 32 12.40 7.69 27.22
CA ILE A 32 12.95 6.34 26.97
C ILE A 32 14.13 6.06 27.89
N LYS A 33 15.10 6.99 27.97
CA LYS A 33 16.27 6.84 28.83
C LYS A 33 15.88 6.67 30.30
N GLU A 34 14.88 7.41 30.77
CA GLU A 34 14.44 7.31 32.15
C GLU A 34 13.80 5.95 32.45
N ARG A 35 12.90 5.43 31.59
CA ARG A 35 12.29 4.10 31.79
C ARG A 35 13.35 3.00 31.89
N LEU A 36 14.34 3.03 31.00
CA LEU A 36 15.41 2.03 30.98
C LEU A 36 16.38 2.17 32.17
N ARG A 37 16.65 3.41 32.61
CA ARG A 37 17.46 3.66 33.81
C ARG A 37 16.80 3.10 35.05
N LEU A 38 15.49 3.32 35.22
CA LEU A 38 14.70 2.76 36.33
C LEU A 38 14.68 1.23 36.29
N ALA A 39 14.75 0.64 35.10
CA ALA A 39 14.86 -0.80 34.90
C ALA A 39 16.29 -1.37 35.06
N GLY A 40 17.29 -0.55 35.37
CA GLY A 40 18.64 -1.01 35.65
C GLY A 40 19.59 -1.13 34.45
N TYR A 41 19.26 -0.53 33.29
CA TYR A 41 20.17 -0.47 32.11
C TYR A 41 21.43 0.38 32.35
N GLY A 42 21.53 1.05 33.51
CA GLY A 42 22.68 1.86 33.90
C GLY A 42 22.59 3.32 33.45
N LYS A 43 23.72 4.03 33.52
CA LYS A 43 23.78 5.49 33.30
C LYS A 43 23.63 5.89 31.83
N VAL A 44 23.96 5.00 30.89
CA VAL A 44 23.88 5.24 29.45
C VAL A 44 23.07 4.11 28.81
N PRO A 45 21.73 4.11 29.00
CA PRO A 45 20.89 3.00 28.58
C PRO A 45 20.61 2.98 27.07
N VAL A 46 20.87 4.08 26.37
CA VAL A 46 20.62 4.27 24.93
C VAL A 46 21.79 5.03 24.31
N ASN A 47 22.27 4.55 23.17
CA ASN A 47 23.15 5.32 22.28
C ASN A 47 22.27 6.12 21.33
N SER A 48 22.49 7.43 21.21
CA SER A 48 21.65 8.29 20.38
C SER A 48 22.48 9.02 19.34
N THR A 49 21.95 9.12 18.13
CA THR A 49 22.42 10.08 17.13
C THR A 49 21.31 11.11 16.88
N GLY A 50 21.55 12.36 17.25
CA GLY A 50 20.72 13.49 16.84
C GLY A 50 21.12 13.99 15.46
N ALA A 51 20.23 14.69 14.76
CA ALA A 51 20.50 15.25 13.42
C ALA A 51 21.02 14.18 12.44
N THR A 52 20.39 13.00 12.47
CA THR A 52 20.95 11.81 11.81
C THR A 52 20.95 11.98 10.30
N ARG A 53 22.14 11.96 9.69
CA ARG A 53 22.30 11.86 8.24
C ARG A 53 22.42 10.40 7.84
N PRO A 54 22.12 10.02 6.58
CA PRO A 54 22.21 8.62 6.16
C PRO A 54 23.56 7.95 6.43
N ARG A 55 24.67 8.69 6.31
CA ARG A 55 26.03 8.19 6.61
C ARG A 55 26.24 7.90 8.10
N ASP A 56 25.60 8.65 8.98
CA ASP A 56 25.76 8.52 10.43
C ASP A 56 25.09 7.22 10.91
N ILE A 57 24.03 6.78 10.22
CA ILE A 57 23.34 5.52 10.51
C ILE A 57 24.30 4.34 10.39
N GLN A 58 25.02 4.22 9.26
CA GLN A 58 25.91 3.09 9.01
C GLN A 58 27.03 3.03 10.06
N GLN A 59 27.62 4.19 10.37
CA GLN A 59 28.67 4.29 11.38
C GLN A 59 28.14 3.91 12.77
N ALA A 60 27.00 4.45 13.18
CA ALA A 60 26.37 4.12 14.46
C ALA A 60 26.01 2.64 14.60
N MET A 61 25.50 2.02 13.52
CA MET A 61 25.21 0.58 13.49
C MET A 61 26.47 -0.29 13.68
N LEU A 62 27.62 0.16 13.18
CA LEU A 62 28.91 -0.51 13.35
C LEU A 62 29.48 -0.31 14.76
N ASP A 63 29.45 0.92 15.26
CA ASP A 63 30.05 1.32 16.54
C ASP A 63 29.28 0.76 17.74
N PHE A 64 27.96 0.96 17.77
CA PHE A 64 27.14 0.64 18.94
C PHE A 64 26.58 -0.78 18.93
N LYS A 65 26.68 -1.46 17.78
CA LYS A 65 26.21 -2.84 17.59
C LYS A 65 24.82 -3.08 18.21
N PRO A 66 23.80 -2.30 17.84
CA PRO A 66 22.50 -2.35 18.50
C PRO A 66 21.76 -3.66 18.22
N GLN A 67 21.00 -4.11 19.21
CA GLN A 67 19.97 -5.15 19.08
C GLN A 67 18.60 -4.53 18.79
N ILE A 68 18.38 -3.28 19.20
CA ILE A 68 17.16 -2.54 18.91
C ILE A 68 17.51 -1.21 18.26
N VAL A 69 16.85 -0.89 17.16
CA VAL A 69 16.97 0.41 16.50
C VAL A 69 15.64 1.15 16.56
N HIS A 70 15.64 2.33 17.16
CA HIS A 70 14.48 3.22 17.22
C HIS A 70 14.71 4.40 16.30
N PHE A 71 13.86 4.56 15.29
CA PHE A 71 13.83 5.75 14.47
C PHE A 71 12.70 6.65 14.92
N SER A 72 13.00 7.92 15.14
CA SER A 72 12.01 8.96 15.38
C SER A 72 12.23 10.15 14.45
N GLY A 73 11.20 10.50 13.69
CA GLY A 73 11.28 11.52 12.65
C GLY A 73 10.09 11.47 11.70
N HIS A 74 10.27 12.07 10.52
CA HIS A 74 9.20 12.15 9.53
C HIS A 74 9.17 10.93 8.60
N GLY A 75 7.96 10.57 8.18
CA GLY A 75 7.72 9.53 7.19
C GLY A 75 6.88 10.07 6.02
N THR A 76 7.12 9.53 4.83
CA THR A 76 6.46 9.96 3.58
C THR A 76 5.67 8.82 2.95
N GLY A 77 5.17 7.89 3.76
CA GLY A 77 4.50 6.68 3.29
C GLY A 77 5.44 5.78 2.48
N LYS A 78 5.00 5.33 1.30
CA LYS A 78 5.76 4.39 0.45
C LYS A 78 7.15 4.91 0.05
N ASN A 79 7.34 6.23 0.03
CA ASN A 79 8.55 6.88 -0.47
C ASN A 79 9.76 6.73 0.48
N GLY A 80 9.55 6.56 1.79
CA GLY A 80 10.64 6.37 2.75
C GLY A 80 10.53 7.21 4.03
N LEU A 81 11.65 7.28 4.74
CA LEU A 81 11.84 8.09 5.95
C LEU A 81 12.72 9.31 5.64
N VAL A 82 12.46 10.41 6.33
CA VAL A 82 13.17 11.67 6.12
C VAL A 82 14.29 11.82 7.16
N PHE A 83 15.50 12.02 6.67
CA PHE A 83 16.71 12.26 7.44
C PHE A 83 17.26 13.67 7.14
N GLU A 84 18.39 14.02 7.75
CA GLU A 84 19.09 15.27 7.44
C GLU A 84 20.17 15.07 6.39
N ASP A 85 20.42 16.10 5.58
CA ASP A 85 21.63 16.20 4.77
C ASP A 85 22.76 16.94 5.52
N ALA A 86 23.85 17.29 4.81
CA ALA A 86 24.99 17.97 5.43
C ALA A 86 24.71 19.40 5.92
N VAL A 87 23.63 20.03 5.47
CA VAL A 87 23.23 21.40 5.83
C VAL A 87 21.96 21.43 6.72
N GLY A 88 21.45 20.25 7.09
CA GLY A 88 20.28 20.05 7.95
C GLY A 88 18.96 20.15 7.20
N GLN A 89 18.94 19.99 5.87
CA GLN A 89 17.73 19.95 5.05
C GLN A 89 17.19 18.52 4.93
N GLU A 90 15.94 18.39 4.48
CA GLU A 90 15.31 17.10 4.26
C GLU A 90 16.08 16.24 3.26
N LYS A 91 16.36 15.00 3.67
CA LYS A 91 16.93 13.95 2.84
C LYS A 91 16.08 12.70 2.94
N LEU A 92 15.32 12.42 1.90
CA LEU A 92 14.57 11.17 1.81
C LEU A 92 15.53 9.98 1.67
N VAL A 93 15.31 8.95 2.49
CA VAL A 93 15.93 7.63 2.36
C VAL A 93 14.83 6.63 2.02
N SER A 94 14.97 5.99 0.86
CA SER A 94 13.95 5.10 0.33
C SER A 94 13.75 3.85 1.19
N SER A 95 12.55 3.28 1.09
CA SER A 95 12.21 1.99 1.71
C SER A 95 13.21 0.89 1.34
N GLU A 96 13.60 0.82 0.06
CA GLU A 96 14.59 -0.14 -0.44
C GLU A 96 15.96 0.05 0.22
N ALA A 97 16.43 1.29 0.36
CA ALA A 97 17.71 1.58 0.99
C ALA A 97 17.72 1.18 2.48
N LEU A 98 16.63 1.44 3.20
CA LEU A 98 16.45 1.01 4.59
C LEU A 98 16.42 -0.51 4.72
N THR A 99 15.68 -1.20 3.85
CA THR A 99 15.62 -2.67 3.84
C THR A 99 17.00 -3.28 3.58
N ASN A 100 17.74 -2.77 2.60
CA ASN A 100 19.10 -3.22 2.29
C ASN A 100 20.06 -2.97 3.46
N LEU A 101 19.92 -1.84 4.17
CA LEU A 101 20.69 -1.58 5.38
C LEU A 101 20.40 -2.64 6.46
N PHE A 102 19.14 -2.83 6.83
CA PHE A 102 18.78 -3.78 7.91
C PHE A 102 19.08 -5.23 7.54
N LYS A 103 19.04 -5.59 6.25
CA LYS A 103 19.51 -6.89 5.75
C LYS A 103 20.96 -7.18 6.17
N LEU A 104 21.85 -6.19 6.05
CA LEU A 104 23.27 -6.33 6.42
C LEU A 104 23.45 -6.58 7.93
N PHE A 105 22.55 -6.06 8.75
CA PHE A 105 22.62 -6.16 10.22
C PHE A 105 21.64 -7.18 10.83
N SER A 106 21.01 -8.03 10.00
CA SER A 106 19.94 -8.97 10.38
C SER A 106 20.32 -10.03 11.43
N LYS A 107 21.61 -10.36 11.55
CA LYS A 107 22.11 -11.27 12.59
C LYS A 107 22.23 -10.62 13.98
N ARG A 108 22.12 -9.29 14.04
CA ARG A 108 22.39 -8.49 15.24
C ARG A 108 21.15 -7.77 15.71
N VAL A 109 20.47 -7.07 14.80
CA VAL A 109 19.25 -6.33 15.11
C VAL A 109 18.11 -7.33 15.24
N GLU A 110 17.49 -7.31 16.42
CA GLU A 110 16.34 -8.12 16.77
C GLU A 110 15.03 -7.35 16.52
N CYS A 111 15.01 -6.07 16.85
CA CYS A 111 13.82 -5.22 16.75
C CYS A 111 14.12 -3.86 16.09
N VAL A 112 13.21 -3.38 15.25
CA VAL A 112 13.22 -2.02 14.69
C VAL A 112 11.89 -1.34 15.02
N VAL A 113 11.95 -0.13 15.59
CA VAL A 113 10.78 0.71 15.86
C VAL A 113 10.84 1.93 14.94
N LEU A 114 9.82 2.12 14.10
CA LEU A 114 9.73 3.24 13.16
C LEU A 114 8.64 4.23 13.61
N ASN A 115 8.96 5.10 14.57
CA ASN A 115 8.09 6.19 15.01
C ASN A 115 8.08 7.33 13.98
N ALA A 116 7.39 7.09 12.87
CA ALA A 116 7.23 8.03 11.77
C ALA A 116 5.92 7.77 11.04
N CYS A 117 5.23 8.82 10.59
CA CYS A 117 3.94 8.71 9.91
C CYS A 117 4.01 7.76 8.70
N TYR A 118 3.02 6.87 8.58
CA TYR A 118 2.89 5.91 7.46
C TYR A 118 4.12 5.00 7.26
N SER A 119 4.88 4.71 8.32
CA SER A 119 6.08 3.86 8.27
C SER A 119 5.81 2.36 8.11
N GLU A 120 4.53 1.94 8.06
CA GLU A 120 4.13 0.54 7.88
C GLU A 120 4.73 -0.10 6.61
N SER A 121 4.85 0.67 5.54
CA SER A 121 5.42 0.17 4.27
C SER A 121 6.88 -0.25 4.41
N GLN A 122 7.67 0.50 5.18
CA GLN A 122 9.05 0.17 5.53
C GLN A 122 9.09 -1.01 6.49
N ALA A 123 8.18 -1.05 7.47
CA ALA A 123 8.10 -2.15 8.43
C ALA A 123 7.91 -3.51 7.74
N LYS A 124 6.99 -3.58 6.76
CA LYS A 124 6.73 -4.76 5.93
C LYS A 124 7.95 -5.21 5.11
N ALA A 125 8.77 -4.26 4.65
CA ALA A 125 9.97 -4.59 3.89
C ALA A 125 11.12 -5.03 4.79
N ILE A 126 11.30 -4.40 5.96
CA ILE A 126 12.41 -4.68 6.90
C ILE A 126 12.19 -6.01 7.65
N VAL A 127 10.94 -6.38 7.96
CA VAL A 127 10.63 -7.62 8.71
C VAL A 127 11.03 -8.89 7.94
N GLN A 128 11.23 -8.81 6.62
CA GLN A 128 11.82 -9.89 5.83
C GLN A 128 13.23 -10.28 6.29
N HIS A 129 13.89 -9.40 7.04
CA HIS A 129 15.26 -9.60 7.52
C HIS A 129 15.37 -9.53 9.05
N ILE A 130 14.57 -8.70 9.70
CA ILE A 130 14.59 -8.47 11.16
C ILE A 130 13.43 -9.19 11.86
N ASN A 131 13.68 -9.79 13.03
CA ASN A 131 12.70 -10.60 13.74
C ASN A 131 11.43 -9.83 14.13
N TYR A 132 11.57 -8.57 14.55
CA TYR A 132 10.46 -7.71 14.94
C TYR A 132 10.59 -6.33 14.30
N VAL A 133 9.52 -5.82 13.69
CA VAL A 133 9.48 -4.44 13.20
C VAL A 133 8.16 -3.80 13.53
N ILE A 134 8.19 -2.63 14.15
CA ILE A 134 7.00 -1.83 14.47
C ILE A 134 6.99 -0.62 13.54
N GLY A 135 5.86 -0.38 12.88
CA GLY A 135 5.63 0.80 12.07
C GLY A 135 4.23 1.39 12.28
N MET A 136 4.01 2.58 11.73
CA MET A 136 2.76 3.33 11.87
C MET A 136 1.91 3.15 10.61
N SER A 137 0.70 2.63 10.77
CA SER A 137 -0.25 2.40 9.66
C SER A 137 -0.80 3.69 9.04
N GLN A 138 -0.79 4.78 9.81
CA GLN A 138 -1.28 6.09 9.43
C GLN A 138 -0.41 7.21 10.04
N ALA A 139 -0.84 8.46 9.91
CA ALA A 139 -0.24 9.57 10.64
C ALA A 139 -0.43 9.36 12.16
N ILE A 140 0.60 9.67 12.94
CA ILE A 140 0.57 9.59 14.39
C ILE A 140 0.96 10.94 14.99
N GLY A 141 0.20 11.40 15.99
CA GLY A 141 0.54 12.59 16.76
C GLY A 141 1.80 12.40 17.59
N ASP A 142 2.58 13.47 17.76
CA ASP A 142 3.84 13.45 18.50
C ASP A 142 3.66 12.99 19.97
N HIS A 143 2.55 13.36 20.62
CA HIS A 143 2.23 12.86 21.96
C HIS A 143 1.98 11.34 21.97
N ALA A 144 1.20 10.83 21.01
CA ALA A 144 0.93 9.40 20.91
C ALA A 144 2.21 8.58 20.64
N ALA A 145 3.13 9.11 19.81
CA ALA A 145 4.41 8.47 19.54
C ALA A 145 5.30 8.37 20.80
N ILE A 146 5.32 9.42 21.62
CA ILE A 146 6.02 9.44 22.91
C ILE A 146 5.40 8.42 23.87
N GLU A 147 4.08 8.42 24.04
CA GLU A 147 3.40 7.47 24.95
C GLU A 147 3.61 6.01 24.53
N PHE A 148 3.59 5.74 23.21
CA PHE A 148 3.94 4.43 22.69
C PHE A 148 5.36 4.01 23.10
N ALA A 149 6.35 4.90 22.89
CA ALA A 149 7.73 4.62 23.23
C ALA A 149 7.90 4.40 24.75
N VAL A 150 7.25 5.23 25.57
CA VAL A 150 7.26 5.10 27.04
C VAL A 150 6.73 3.72 27.46
N GLY A 151 5.56 3.31 26.98
CA GLY A 151 4.99 2.00 27.31
C GLY A 151 5.87 0.85 26.83
N PHE A 152 6.36 0.94 25.58
CA PHE A 152 7.23 -0.08 24.98
C PHE A 152 8.53 -0.29 25.78
N TYR A 153 9.27 0.77 26.07
CA TYR A 153 10.54 0.65 26.79
C TYR A 153 10.36 0.41 28.30
N THR A 154 9.19 0.71 28.87
CA THR A 154 8.85 0.30 30.24
C THR A 154 8.75 -1.22 30.34
N ALA A 155 7.99 -1.86 29.45
CA ALA A 155 7.89 -3.32 29.39
C ALA A 155 9.23 -3.98 29.05
N LEU A 156 9.93 -3.48 28.03
CA LEU A 156 11.22 -4.03 27.64
C LEU A 156 12.24 -3.93 28.78
N GLY A 157 12.26 -2.80 29.50
CA GLY A 157 13.09 -2.60 30.67
C GLY A 157 12.80 -3.63 31.77
N ALA A 158 11.52 -3.95 31.99
CA ALA A 158 11.08 -4.97 32.94
C ALA A 158 11.45 -6.42 32.53
N GLY A 159 12.05 -6.62 31.36
CA GLY A 159 12.46 -7.93 30.85
C GLY A 159 11.37 -8.66 30.06
N GLU A 160 10.28 -7.96 29.71
CA GLU A 160 9.18 -8.53 28.93
C GLU A 160 9.55 -8.75 27.46
N SER A 161 8.76 -9.60 26.81
CA SER A 161 8.90 -9.89 25.37
C SER A 161 8.60 -8.65 24.50
N ILE A 162 9.10 -8.64 23.26
CA ILE A 162 8.79 -7.57 22.29
C ILE A 162 7.28 -7.49 22.01
N ASP A 163 6.60 -8.64 21.99
CA ASP A 163 5.14 -8.73 21.87
C ASP A 163 4.41 -7.96 22.96
N PHE A 164 4.73 -8.29 24.21
CA PHE A 164 4.12 -7.64 25.35
C PHE A 164 4.50 -6.16 25.41
N ALA A 165 5.74 -5.82 25.08
CA ALA A 165 6.18 -4.43 25.02
C ALA A 165 5.40 -3.62 23.98
N TYR A 166 5.13 -4.21 22.81
CA TYR A 166 4.26 -3.59 21.80
C TYR A 166 2.83 -3.38 22.33
N GLU A 167 2.22 -4.42 22.93
CA GLU A 167 0.87 -4.32 23.48
C GLU A 167 0.78 -3.27 24.59
N LEU A 168 1.79 -3.19 25.47
CA LEU A 168 1.86 -2.19 26.52
C LEU A 168 2.06 -0.78 25.96
N GLY A 169 2.85 -0.61 24.89
CA GLY A 169 2.98 0.66 24.18
C GLY A 169 1.65 1.15 23.61
N CYS A 170 0.89 0.28 22.94
CA CYS A 170 -0.44 0.64 22.44
C CYS A 170 -1.42 0.92 23.59
N ASN A 171 -1.33 0.17 24.69
CA ASN A 171 -2.15 0.41 25.88
C ASN A 171 -1.83 1.76 26.54
N ALA A 172 -0.56 2.18 26.60
CA ALA A 172 -0.17 3.48 27.15
C ALA A 172 -0.84 4.64 26.39
N ILE A 173 -0.86 4.59 25.05
CA ILE A 173 -1.60 5.57 24.24
C ILE A 173 -3.10 5.57 24.61
N HIS A 174 -3.68 4.38 24.78
CA HIS A 174 -5.10 4.24 25.08
C HIS A 174 -5.47 4.76 26.48
N LEU A 175 -4.60 4.57 27.48
CA LEU A 175 -4.81 5.04 28.85
C LEU A 175 -4.81 6.56 28.95
N GLU A 176 -4.03 7.25 28.11
CA GLU A 176 -4.06 8.71 27.97
C GLU A 176 -5.30 9.21 27.19
N GLY A 177 -6.17 8.31 26.72
CA GLY A 177 -7.39 8.64 25.98
C GLY A 177 -7.14 9.10 24.54
N ILE A 178 -5.97 8.75 23.98
CA ILE A 178 -5.55 9.18 22.65
C ILE A 178 -6.06 8.17 21.60
N PRO A 179 -6.85 8.59 20.58
CA PRO A 179 -7.47 7.67 19.63
C PRO A 179 -6.49 6.94 18.70
N GLU A 180 -5.25 7.41 18.59
CA GLU A 180 -4.19 6.82 17.76
C GLU A 180 -3.62 5.49 18.29
N TYR A 181 -4.15 4.90 19.36
CA TYR A 181 -3.64 3.66 19.98
C TYR A 181 -3.60 2.42 19.06
N LEU A 182 -4.33 2.42 17.94
CA LEU A 182 -4.31 1.37 16.90
C LEU A 182 -3.30 1.66 15.77
N THR A 183 -2.61 2.80 15.81
CA THR A 183 -1.70 3.24 14.75
C THR A 183 -0.41 2.44 14.69
N PRO A 184 0.28 2.13 15.81
CA PRO A 184 1.43 1.25 15.80
C PRO A 184 1.01 -0.18 15.42
N VAL A 185 1.78 -0.84 14.55
CA VAL A 185 1.54 -2.21 14.10
C VAL A 185 2.84 -3.00 14.17
N LEU A 186 2.80 -4.15 14.85
CA LEU A 186 3.92 -5.09 14.98
C LEU A 186 3.93 -6.13 13.85
N TYR A 187 5.08 -6.26 13.19
CA TYR A 187 5.40 -7.30 12.21
C TYR A 187 6.45 -8.25 12.78
N LYS A 188 6.32 -9.56 12.49
CA LYS A 188 7.28 -10.58 12.93
C LYS A 188 7.82 -11.43 11.79
N ARG A 189 9.10 -11.78 11.86
CA ARG A 189 9.76 -12.66 10.89
C ARG A 189 9.31 -14.10 10.99
N ASP A 190 9.06 -14.64 12.18
CA ASP A 190 8.65 -16.06 12.30
C ASP A 190 7.19 -16.33 11.86
N LYS A 191 6.45 -15.27 11.50
CA LYS A 191 5.21 -15.35 10.72
C LYS A 191 5.43 -15.21 9.19
N LEU A 192 6.70 -15.17 8.76
CA LEU A 192 7.20 -15.21 7.38
C LEU A 192 8.31 -16.28 7.32
N SER A 193 7.93 -17.54 7.09
CA SER A 193 8.85 -18.67 7.03
C SER A 193 10.01 -18.48 6.03
N PRO A 194 11.19 -19.08 6.27
CA PRO A 194 12.37 -18.88 5.43
C PRO A 194 12.20 -19.52 4.03
N LEU A 195 12.17 -18.66 3.00
CA LEU A 195 12.45 -18.98 1.59
C LEU A 195 11.87 -20.32 1.09
N GLU A 196 10.55 -20.43 1.11
CA GLU A 196 9.84 -21.21 0.10
C GLU A 196 9.73 -20.35 -1.17
N SER A 197 10.02 -20.94 -2.33
CA SER A 197 10.18 -20.29 -3.63
C SER A 197 9.13 -19.21 -3.90
N LYS A 198 9.52 -18.11 -4.58
CA LYS A 198 8.63 -16.99 -5.00
C LYS A 198 7.28 -17.47 -5.58
N ASP A 199 7.26 -18.61 -6.26
CA ASP A 199 6.06 -19.22 -6.84
C ASP A 199 5.05 -19.74 -5.79
N GLN A 200 5.51 -20.14 -4.60
CA GLN A 200 4.67 -20.62 -3.51
C GLN A 200 4.20 -19.49 -2.59
N VAL A 201 5.00 -18.43 -2.38
CA VAL A 201 4.55 -17.24 -1.64
C VAL A 201 3.48 -16.49 -2.42
N GLU A 202 3.62 -16.38 -3.75
CA GLU A 202 2.53 -15.86 -4.60
C GLU A 202 1.27 -16.74 -4.53
N GLN A 203 1.41 -18.07 -4.43
CA GLN A 203 0.28 -19.00 -4.26
C GLN A 203 -0.32 -19.01 -2.86
N GLN A 204 0.47 -18.74 -1.80
CA GLN A 204 0.02 -18.76 -0.41
C GLN A 204 -0.54 -17.41 0.05
N GLN A 205 0.02 -16.29 -0.44
CA GLN A 205 -0.60 -14.96 -0.34
C GLN A 205 -1.90 -14.90 -1.18
N LYS A 206 -1.89 -15.54 -2.37
CA LYS A 206 -3.14 -15.88 -3.06
C LYS A 206 -4.03 -16.72 -2.16
N SER A 207 -3.57 -17.76 -1.47
CA SER A 207 -4.45 -18.63 -0.64
C SER A 207 -5.10 -17.93 0.56
N ILE A 208 -4.44 -16.93 1.17
CA ILE A 208 -4.97 -16.17 2.30
C ILE A 208 -5.90 -15.03 1.81
N GLU A 209 -5.62 -14.43 0.65
CA GLU A 209 -6.58 -13.53 -0.03
C GLU A 209 -7.73 -14.30 -0.72
N LEU A 210 -7.52 -15.53 -1.20
CA LEU A 210 -8.53 -16.46 -1.75
C LEU A 210 -9.42 -17.04 -0.65
N GLY A 211 -8.91 -17.11 0.59
CA GLY A 211 -9.62 -17.62 1.75
C GLY A 211 -10.81 -16.76 2.15
N ASN A 212 -10.79 -15.48 1.81
CA ASN A 212 -12.00 -14.64 1.79
C ASN A 212 -12.54 -14.67 0.36
N ASP A 213 -13.74 -15.21 0.18
CA ASP A 213 -14.45 -15.02 -1.08
C ASP A 213 -14.65 -13.52 -1.38
N PHE A 214 -14.83 -13.20 -2.67
CA PHE A 214 -15.02 -11.81 -3.05
C PHE A 214 -16.26 -11.18 -2.39
N ALA A 215 -17.26 -11.99 -2.02
CA ALA A 215 -18.42 -11.50 -1.28
C ALA A 215 -18.02 -10.94 0.09
N THR A 216 -17.14 -11.62 0.81
CA THR A 216 -16.58 -11.21 2.10
C THR A 216 -15.80 -9.91 1.95
N VAL A 217 -14.92 -9.82 0.94
CA VAL A 217 -14.16 -8.59 0.65
C VAL A 217 -15.09 -7.40 0.43
N LEU A 218 -16.20 -7.60 -0.28
CA LEU A 218 -17.19 -6.55 -0.52
C LEU A 218 -18.09 -6.23 0.68
N GLN A 219 -18.08 -7.05 1.75
CA GLN A 219 -18.86 -6.80 2.98
C GLN A 219 -18.07 -6.01 4.04
N ILE A 220 -16.77 -6.26 4.16
CA ILE A 220 -15.93 -5.70 5.24
C ILE A 220 -14.74 -4.86 4.72
N GLY A 221 -14.53 -4.84 3.41
CA GLY A 221 -13.39 -4.20 2.77
C GLY A 221 -13.68 -2.78 2.31
N ASN A 222 -12.70 -1.88 2.43
CA ASN A 222 -12.71 -0.58 1.78
C ASN A 222 -12.20 -0.71 0.32
N GLN A 223 -12.23 0.39 -0.44
CA GLN A 223 -11.81 0.40 -1.85
C GLN A 223 -10.41 -0.19 -2.07
N ASP A 224 -9.43 0.10 -1.20
CA ASP A 224 -8.08 -0.45 -1.30
C ASP A 224 -8.04 -1.98 -1.20
N LYS A 225 -8.84 -2.57 -0.32
CA LYS A 225 -8.93 -4.03 -0.19
C LYS A 225 -9.56 -4.66 -1.42
N VAL A 226 -10.57 -3.99 -2.00
CA VAL A 226 -11.20 -4.42 -3.25
C VAL A 226 -10.22 -4.34 -4.43
N GLN A 227 -9.45 -3.25 -4.54
CA GLN A 227 -8.40 -3.07 -5.54
C GLN A 227 -7.36 -4.20 -5.46
N ARG A 228 -6.86 -4.51 -4.26
CA ARG A 228 -5.87 -5.58 -4.05
C ARG A 228 -6.42 -6.95 -4.45
N TYR A 229 -7.64 -7.28 -3.99
CA TYR A 229 -8.28 -8.54 -4.35
C TYR A 229 -8.44 -8.70 -5.87
N LEU A 230 -8.94 -7.66 -6.54
CA LEU A 230 -9.13 -7.71 -7.99
C LEU A 230 -7.80 -7.76 -8.75
N THR A 231 -6.74 -7.16 -8.20
CA THR A 231 -5.37 -7.25 -8.73
C THR A 231 -4.84 -8.68 -8.66
N SER A 232 -5.14 -9.44 -7.60
CA SER A 232 -4.78 -10.86 -7.51
C SER A 232 -5.71 -11.81 -8.28
N HIS A 233 -6.83 -11.30 -8.82
CA HIS A 233 -7.88 -12.05 -9.52
C HIS A 233 -8.30 -11.42 -10.87
N LEU A 234 -7.33 -11.01 -11.70
CA LEU A 234 -7.56 -10.32 -12.98
C LEU A 234 -8.50 -11.07 -13.94
N GLN A 235 -8.57 -12.40 -13.86
CA GLN A 235 -9.47 -13.24 -14.65
C GLN A 235 -10.95 -12.86 -14.50
N ILE A 236 -11.33 -12.23 -13.39
CA ILE A 236 -12.68 -11.71 -13.17
C ILE A 236 -12.99 -10.65 -14.23
N PHE A 237 -12.09 -9.69 -14.45
CA PHE A 237 -12.26 -8.65 -15.47
C PHE A 237 -12.21 -9.21 -16.89
N LEU A 238 -11.26 -10.11 -17.15
CA LEU A 238 -11.14 -10.77 -18.47
C LEU A 238 -12.38 -11.57 -18.86
N THR A 239 -13.13 -12.07 -17.87
CA THR A 239 -14.38 -12.80 -18.08
C THR A 239 -15.59 -11.87 -18.08
N ALA A 240 -15.59 -10.83 -17.26
CA ALA A 240 -16.73 -9.91 -17.11
C ALA A 240 -16.82 -8.91 -18.26
N PHE A 241 -15.67 -8.43 -18.75
CA PHE A 241 -15.56 -7.34 -19.74
C PHE A 241 -14.82 -7.77 -21.01
N GLY A 242 -13.95 -8.78 -20.93
CA GLY A 242 -13.25 -9.32 -22.08
C GLY A 242 -14.15 -10.17 -22.98
N ASN A 243 -13.75 -10.31 -24.24
CA ASN A 243 -14.53 -11.04 -25.26
C ASN A 243 -13.85 -12.35 -25.72
N ARG A 244 -12.87 -12.87 -24.96
CA ARG A 244 -12.14 -14.15 -25.20
C ARG A 244 -11.46 -14.26 -26.58
N TRP A 245 -11.02 -13.13 -27.13
CA TRP A 245 -10.27 -13.10 -28.39
C TRP A 245 -8.78 -13.41 -28.18
N GLU A 246 -7.99 -13.32 -29.26
CA GLU A 246 -6.55 -13.55 -29.27
C GLU A 246 -5.81 -12.68 -28.24
N VAL A 247 -6.25 -11.43 -28.06
CA VAL A 247 -5.79 -10.54 -26.99
C VAL A 247 -6.91 -10.41 -25.97
N ASN A 248 -6.61 -10.68 -24.70
CA ASN A 248 -7.56 -10.52 -23.61
C ASN A 248 -6.79 -10.27 -22.31
N GLU A 249 -6.43 -9.00 -22.08
CA GLU A 249 -5.50 -8.57 -21.04
C GLU A 249 -6.12 -7.61 -20.04
N CYS A 250 -5.58 -7.63 -18.82
CA CYS A 250 -5.97 -6.71 -17.76
C CYS A 250 -4.69 -6.20 -17.07
N ILE A 251 -4.55 -4.88 -16.98
CA ILE A 251 -3.40 -4.21 -16.38
C ILE A 251 -3.89 -3.40 -15.18
N PRO A 252 -3.45 -3.71 -13.95
CA PRO A 252 -3.80 -2.93 -12.75
C PRO A 252 -3.02 -1.61 -12.71
N GLU A 253 -3.63 -0.58 -12.11
CA GLU A 253 -3.00 0.71 -11.77
C GLU A 253 -2.22 1.34 -12.95
N PHE A 254 -2.84 1.37 -14.14
CA PHE A 254 -2.18 1.86 -15.35
C PHE A 254 -2.05 3.39 -15.35
N HIS A 255 -0.83 3.87 -15.55
CA HIS A 255 -0.51 5.30 -15.58
C HIS A 255 -0.82 5.93 -16.95
N LEU A 256 -1.64 6.97 -16.93
CA LEU A 256 -1.88 7.88 -18.05
C LEU A 256 -0.94 9.08 -17.87
N GLY A 257 0.31 8.88 -18.28
CA GLY A 257 1.37 9.87 -18.08
C GLY A 257 1.67 10.09 -16.59
N ALA A 258 1.97 11.34 -16.23
CA ALA A 258 2.13 11.75 -14.84
C ALA A 258 0.82 12.24 -14.21
N ASP A 259 -0.23 12.42 -15.02
CA ASP A 259 -1.43 13.17 -14.66
C ASP A 259 -2.49 12.30 -14.00
N TYR A 260 -2.66 11.06 -14.49
CA TYR A 260 -3.70 10.16 -14.00
C TYR A 260 -3.26 8.71 -13.88
N ILE A 261 -4.00 7.97 -13.06
CA ILE A 261 -3.89 6.53 -12.91
C ILE A 261 -5.29 5.94 -13.00
N SER A 262 -5.50 5.00 -13.92
CA SER A 262 -6.72 4.19 -13.96
C SER A 262 -6.58 2.98 -13.04
N ASP A 263 -7.66 2.57 -12.38
CA ASP A 263 -7.60 1.44 -11.45
C ASP A 263 -7.27 0.13 -12.17
N PHE A 264 -7.85 -0.07 -13.36
CA PHE A 264 -7.46 -1.13 -14.31
C PHE A 264 -7.66 -0.69 -15.76
N ILE A 265 -6.94 -1.31 -16.69
CA ILE A 265 -7.26 -1.32 -18.12
C ILE A 265 -7.47 -2.75 -18.58
N VAL A 266 -8.60 -3.02 -19.24
CA VAL A 266 -8.84 -4.28 -19.94
C VAL A 266 -8.68 -4.06 -21.44
N VAL A 267 -7.87 -4.88 -22.10
CA VAL A 267 -7.65 -4.84 -23.55
C VAL A 267 -8.13 -6.16 -24.14
N THR A 268 -9.17 -6.13 -24.97
CA THR A 268 -9.66 -7.33 -25.66
C THR A 268 -9.73 -7.09 -27.16
N GLY A 269 -9.36 -8.05 -27.98
CA GLY A 269 -9.42 -7.86 -29.43
C GLY A 269 -8.78 -8.97 -30.27
N GLN A 270 -9.02 -8.87 -31.58
CA GLN A 270 -8.38 -9.68 -32.63
C GLN A 270 -7.64 -8.74 -33.57
N SER A 271 -6.65 -9.26 -34.31
CA SER A 271 -5.79 -8.69 -35.37
C SER A 271 -6.04 -7.32 -36.02
N PHE A 272 -7.23 -6.71 -35.95
CA PHE A 272 -7.57 -5.40 -36.53
C PHE A 272 -8.49 -4.50 -35.66
N HIS A 273 -8.90 -4.96 -34.47
CA HIS A 273 -9.84 -4.23 -33.60
C HIS A 273 -9.55 -4.55 -32.13
N TYR A 274 -9.35 -3.49 -31.34
CA TYR A 274 -9.09 -3.57 -29.92
C TYR A 274 -10.10 -2.74 -29.15
N ASP A 275 -10.79 -3.36 -28.21
CA ASP A 275 -11.55 -2.68 -27.17
C ASP A 275 -10.60 -2.40 -26.00
N ILE A 276 -10.42 -1.12 -25.68
CA ILE A 276 -9.65 -0.67 -24.52
C ILE A 276 -10.66 -0.14 -23.50
N ILE A 277 -10.76 -0.82 -22.37
CA ILE A 277 -11.76 -0.58 -21.37
C ILE A 277 -11.05 -0.09 -20.11
N LEU A 278 -11.17 1.21 -19.83
CA LEU A 278 -10.70 1.80 -18.58
C LEU A 278 -11.65 1.43 -17.44
N VAL A 279 -11.13 1.07 -16.28
CA VAL A 279 -11.94 0.74 -15.11
C VAL A 279 -11.64 1.75 -14.01
N LYS A 280 -12.71 2.34 -13.48
CA LYS A 280 -12.70 3.16 -12.27
C LYS A 280 -13.44 2.42 -11.16
N LEU A 281 -12.77 2.20 -10.05
CA LEU A 281 -13.37 1.66 -8.83
C LEU A 281 -13.75 2.79 -7.88
N GLU A 282 -14.95 2.69 -7.34
CA GLU A 282 -15.41 3.47 -6.18
C GLU A 282 -15.79 2.50 -5.06
N SER A 283 -16.12 3.01 -3.87
CA SER A 283 -16.46 2.16 -2.73
C SER A 283 -17.67 1.24 -3.02
N PRO A 284 -17.66 -0.02 -2.56
CA PRO A 284 -18.86 -0.87 -2.60
C PRO A 284 -20.00 -0.35 -1.70
N PHE A 285 -19.71 0.59 -0.79
CA PHE A 285 -20.68 1.21 0.10
C PHE A 285 -21.22 2.55 -0.41
N ASP A 286 -20.67 3.07 -1.51
CA ASP A 286 -21.13 4.33 -2.09
C ASP A 286 -22.38 4.13 -2.94
N LEU A 287 -23.34 5.05 -2.78
CA LEU A 287 -24.53 5.10 -3.62
C LEU A 287 -24.26 5.95 -4.88
N PRO A 288 -24.63 5.48 -6.08
CA PRO A 288 -24.52 6.29 -7.29
C PRO A 288 -25.56 7.41 -7.39
N PHE A 289 -26.70 7.26 -6.71
CA PHE A 289 -27.78 8.26 -6.70
C PHE A 289 -28.27 8.57 -5.28
N THR A 290 -28.76 9.79 -5.10
CA THR A 290 -29.48 10.21 -3.90
C THR A 290 -30.90 9.64 -3.90
N LYS A 291 -31.59 9.74 -2.76
CA LYS A 291 -33.01 9.32 -2.64
C LYS A 291 -33.93 10.01 -3.65
N ASP A 292 -33.61 11.25 -4.03
CA ASP A 292 -34.36 12.03 -5.03
C ASP A 292 -33.94 11.72 -6.48
N GLY A 293 -33.07 10.73 -6.69
CA GLY A 293 -32.65 10.27 -8.02
C GLY A 293 -31.57 11.12 -8.69
N LYS A 294 -30.94 12.06 -7.98
CA LYS A 294 -29.81 12.84 -8.50
C LYS A 294 -28.52 12.04 -8.38
N ARG A 295 -27.58 12.22 -9.30
CA ARG A 295 -26.23 11.65 -9.18
C ARG A 295 -25.56 12.15 -7.89
N THR A 296 -24.91 11.26 -7.16
CA THR A 296 -24.10 11.65 -6.00
C THR A 296 -22.83 12.38 -6.42
N GLN A 297 -22.24 13.15 -5.51
CA GLN A 297 -20.95 13.80 -5.77
C GLN A 297 -19.87 12.78 -6.15
N ARG A 298 -19.88 11.61 -5.50
CA ARG A 298 -18.98 10.50 -5.80
C ARG A 298 -19.08 10.07 -7.27
N LEU A 299 -20.29 9.81 -7.76
CA LEU A 299 -20.50 9.42 -9.16
C LEU A 299 -20.16 10.55 -10.13
N ASN A 300 -20.46 11.82 -9.80
CA ASN A 300 -20.08 12.95 -10.64
C ASN A 300 -18.56 13.06 -10.77
N ASN A 301 -17.82 12.96 -9.66
CA ASN A 301 -16.35 13.02 -9.68
C ASN A 301 -15.75 11.85 -10.48
N ALA A 302 -16.31 10.64 -10.35
CA ALA A 302 -15.87 9.48 -11.11
C ALA A 302 -16.11 9.67 -12.62
N LEU A 303 -17.25 10.26 -13.00
CA LEU A 303 -17.56 10.59 -14.39
C LEU A 303 -16.63 11.68 -14.94
N GLU A 304 -16.35 12.71 -14.16
CA GLU A 304 -15.42 13.78 -14.52
C GLU A 304 -14.02 13.20 -14.76
N GLN A 305 -13.49 12.43 -13.81
CA GLN A 305 -12.19 11.78 -13.94
C GLN A 305 -12.09 10.85 -15.16
N VAL A 306 -13.13 10.06 -15.46
CA VAL A 306 -13.13 9.21 -16.66
C VAL A 306 -13.15 10.04 -17.95
N ASN A 307 -13.85 11.17 -17.98
CA ASN A 307 -13.83 12.06 -19.13
C ASN A 307 -12.47 12.77 -19.29
N ASP A 308 -11.81 13.11 -18.18
CA ASP A 308 -10.45 13.62 -18.20
C ASP A 308 -9.49 12.58 -18.78
N TRP A 309 -9.65 11.30 -18.43
CA TRP A 309 -8.87 10.22 -19.04
C TRP A 309 -9.10 10.12 -20.54
N PHE A 310 -10.35 10.20 -21.01
CA PHE A 310 -10.63 10.17 -22.45
C PHE A 310 -10.01 11.37 -23.18
N THR A 311 -10.08 12.55 -22.58
CA THR A 311 -9.48 13.78 -23.14
C THR A 311 -7.97 13.63 -23.20
N TRP A 312 -7.34 13.19 -22.10
CA TRP A 312 -5.91 12.96 -22.04
C TRP A 312 -5.44 11.92 -23.06
N ILE A 313 -6.17 10.81 -23.22
CA ILE A 313 -5.82 9.78 -24.21
C ILE A 313 -5.97 10.32 -25.62
N HIS A 314 -6.99 11.12 -25.91
CA HIS A 314 -7.14 11.76 -27.21
C HIS A 314 -5.96 12.68 -27.53
N ASP A 315 -5.54 13.49 -26.57
CA ASP A 315 -4.45 14.45 -26.74
C ASP A 315 -3.07 13.78 -26.76
N ASN A 316 -2.94 12.56 -26.21
CA ASN A 316 -1.68 11.83 -26.04
C ASN A 316 -1.70 10.42 -26.66
N GLU A 317 -2.53 10.20 -27.68
CA GLU A 317 -2.86 8.86 -28.23
C GLU A 317 -1.61 8.00 -28.51
N ASP A 318 -0.66 8.56 -29.24
CA ASP A 318 0.61 7.94 -29.57
C ASP A 318 1.41 7.48 -28.35
N TYR A 319 1.47 8.32 -27.32
CA TYR A 319 2.17 8.02 -26.08
C TYR A 319 1.43 6.96 -25.26
N PHE A 320 0.10 7.07 -25.20
CA PHE A 320 -0.77 6.11 -24.54
C PHE A 320 -0.61 4.71 -25.14
N LEU A 321 -0.72 4.58 -26.46
CA LEU A 321 -0.60 3.30 -27.15
C LEU A 321 0.79 2.66 -26.97
N ARG A 322 1.86 3.46 -27.00
CA ARG A 322 3.22 2.95 -26.70
C ARG A 322 3.34 2.46 -25.26
N SER A 323 2.78 3.20 -24.31
CA SER A 323 2.78 2.84 -22.89
C SER A 323 1.96 1.58 -22.64
N LEU A 324 0.82 1.44 -23.30
CA LEU A 324 -0.04 0.25 -23.22
C LEU A 324 0.66 -0.98 -23.79
N ALA A 325 1.27 -0.85 -24.97
CA ALA A 325 2.04 -1.93 -25.59
C ALA A 325 3.22 -2.39 -24.71
N LYS A 326 3.84 -1.46 -23.97
CA LYS A 326 4.89 -1.77 -23.00
C LYS A 326 4.33 -2.46 -21.76
N GLY A 327 3.25 -1.94 -21.17
CA GLY A 327 2.61 -2.55 -20.00
C GLY A 327 2.17 -3.99 -20.26
N MET A 328 1.65 -4.27 -21.46
CA MET A 328 1.34 -5.64 -21.89
C MET A 328 2.62 -6.51 -21.94
N GLN A 329 3.73 -6.00 -22.48
CA GLN A 329 5.00 -6.76 -22.55
C GLN A 329 5.57 -7.11 -21.17
N ASP A 330 5.45 -6.19 -20.21
CA ASP A 330 5.98 -6.39 -18.86
C ASP A 330 5.23 -7.52 -18.11
N ILE A 331 3.94 -7.74 -18.40
CA ILE A 331 3.14 -8.83 -17.83
C ILE A 331 3.54 -10.22 -18.37
N TYR A 332 3.90 -10.31 -19.65
CA TYR A 332 4.16 -11.58 -20.34
C TYR A 332 5.64 -11.98 -20.44
N GLY A 333 6.54 -11.06 -20.09
CA GLY A 333 7.95 -11.16 -20.43
C GLY A 333 8.17 -10.92 -21.94
N ALA A 334 9.31 -10.31 -22.28
CA ALA A 334 9.66 -9.86 -23.63
C ALA A 334 9.77 -10.95 -24.71
N GLY A 335 9.38 -12.20 -24.44
CA GLY A 335 9.44 -13.34 -25.37
C GLY A 335 8.09 -13.95 -25.76
N GLN A 336 7.00 -13.72 -25.00
CA GLN A 336 5.70 -14.37 -25.26
C GLN A 336 4.73 -13.53 -26.09
N ILE A 337 4.98 -12.21 -26.20
CA ILE A 337 4.30 -11.36 -27.16
C ILE A 337 5.05 -11.48 -28.50
N SER A 338 4.41 -12.08 -29.50
CA SER A 338 5.01 -12.18 -30.84
C SER A 338 5.43 -10.78 -31.30
N SER A 339 6.54 -10.69 -32.03
CA SER A 339 7.02 -9.42 -32.59
C SER A 339 5.96 -8.70 -33.44
N SER A 340 4.98 -9.44 -33.98
CA SER A 340 3.83 -8.87 -34.68
C SER A 340 2.87 -8.10 -33.76
N HIS A 341 2.65 -8.52 -32.51
CA HIS A 341 1.74 -7.84 -31.58
C HIS A 341 2.34 -6.55 -31.01
N ARG A 342 3.68 -6.47 -30.88
CA ARG A 342 4.38 -5.25 -30.40
C ARG A 342 4.30 -4.07 -31.36
N ASN A 343 4.18 -4.37 -32.66
CA ASN A 343 4.14 -3.37 -33.72
C ASN A 343 2.70 -3.07 -34.20
N ARG A 344 1.67 -3.78 -33.71
CA ARG A 344 0.26 -3.60 -34.14
C ARG A 344 -0.34 -2.25 -33.74
N PHE A 345 0.08 -1.65 -32.63
CA PHE A 345 -0.36 -0.29 -32.25
C PHE A 345 0.43 0.84 -32.94
N ARG A 346 1.38 0.52 -33.83
CA ARG A 346 2.24 1.51 -34.52
C ARG A 346 1.85 1.76 -35.98
N ASP A 347 0.92 1.01 -36.56
CA ASP A 347 0.63 1.13 -38.00
C ASP A 347 -0.51 2.14 -38.29
N ASN A 348 -0.09 3.37 -38.57
CA ASN A 348 -0.78 4.49 -39.22
C ASN A 348 -2.20 4.19 -39.79
N GLY A 349 -3.22 4.17 -38.93
CA GLY A 349 -4.63 4.29 -39.34
C GLY A 349 -5.33 3.05 -39.89
N ARG A 350 -4.77 1.83 -39.71
CA ARG A 350 -5.48 0.58 -40.06
C ARG A 350 -6.21 -0.09 -38.91
N TYR A 351 -6.00 0.36 -37.69
CA TYR A 351 -6.60 -0.18 -36.48
C TYR A 351 -7.69 0.77 -35.97
N ARG A 352 -8.80 0.22 -35.48
CA ARG A 352 -9.84 1.00 -34.80
C ARG A 352 -9.89 0.58 -33.34
N GLU A 353 -9.36 1.42 -32.47
CA GLU A 353 -9.45 1.30 -31.03
C GLU A 353 -10.78 1.87 -30.54
N PHE A 354 -11.53 1.06 -29.78
CA PHE A 354 -12.73 1.52 -29.10
C PHE A 354 -12.41 1.70 -27.63
N ILE A 355 -12.24 2.97 -27.24
CA ILE A 355 -11.95 3.33 -25.86
C ILE A 355 -13.29 3.57 -25.14
N SER A 356 -13.51 2.79 -24.10
CA SER A 356 -14.67 2.89 -23.22
C SER A 356 -14.24 2.82 -21.76
N ALA A 357 -15.17 3.05 -20.86
CA ALA A 357 -14.91 3.01 -19.42
C ALA A 357 -16.04 2.32 -18.65
N LYS A 358 -15.65 1.71 -17.53
CA LYS A 358 -16.51 1.04 -16.57
C LYS A 358 -16.30 1.69 -15.20
N ILE A 359 -17.33 2.29 -14.64
CA ILE A 359 -17.31 2.79 -13.26
C ILE A 359 -18.02 1.77 -12.38
N VAL A 360 -17.26 1.11 -11.49
CA VAL A 360 -17.76 0.10 -10.57
C VAL A 360 -18.03 0.77 -9.22
N ILE A 361 -19.30 0.90 -8.85
CA ILE A 361 -19.73 1.63 -7.65
C ILE A 361 -20.93 0.96 -6.99
N GLY A 362 -20.87 0.81 -5.67
CA GLY A 362 -21.97 0.30 -4.86
C GLY A 362 -22.29 -1.19 -5.07
N ARG A 363 -23.31 -1.66 -4.35
CA ARG A 363 -23.90 -3.00 -4.47
C ARG A 363 -25.30 -2.95 -5.07
N ARG A 364 -25.69 -3.99 -5.81
CA ARG A 364 -27.03 -4.13 -6.42
C ARG A 364 -28.15 -4.04 -5.38
N GLY A 365 -27.95 -4.63 -4.20
CA GLY A 365 -28.92 -4.58 -3.10
C GLY A 365 -29.22 -3.17 -2.58
N MET A 366 -28.42 -2.18 -2.99
CA MET A 366 -28.60 -0.76 -2.63
C MET A 366 -29.30 0.05 -3.72
N LEU A 367 -29.58 -0.53 -4.89
CA LEU A 367 -30.13 0.17 -6.05
C LEU A 367 -31.61 -0.16 -6.24
N THR A 368 -32.42 0.87 -6.49
CA THR A 368 -33.81 0.70 -6.91
C THR A 368 -33.91 0.34 -8.41
N GLU A 369 -35.09 -0.09 -8.86
CA GLU A 369 -35.35 -0.28 -10.29
C GLU A 369 -35.13 1.00 -11.10
N GLU A 370 -35.52 2.15 -10.53
CA GLU A 370 -35.32 3.45 -11.15
C GLU A 370 -33.84 3.83 -11.23
N ASP A 371 -33.03 3.48 -10.22
CA ASP A 371 -31.57 3.68 -10.28
C ASP A 371 -30.91 2.85 -11.37
N ASN A 372 -31.43 1.64 -11.62
CA ASN A 372 -30.97 0.81 -12.74
C ASN A 372 -31.30 1.46 -14.09
N LYS A 373 -32.49 2.05 -14.25
CA LYS A 373 -32.86 2.84 -15.44
C LYS A 373 -31.94 4.05 -15.61
N ARG A 374 -31.73 4.83 -14.55
CA ARG A 374 -30.82 6.01 -14.58
C ARG A 374 -29.40 5.64 -15.01
N ARG A 375 -28.86 4.53 -14.51
CA ARG A 375 -27.54 4.03 -14.93
C ARG A 375 -27.50 3.60 -16.40
N ALA A 376 -28.55 2.95 -16.90
CA ALA A 376 -28.66 2.62 -18.31
C ALA A 376 -28.70 3.89 -19.19
N THR A 377 -29.41 4.93 -18.74
CA THR A 377 -29.46 6.23 -19.45
C THR A 377 -28.08 6.88 -19.57
N ILE A 378 -27.21 6.77 -18.56
CA ILE A 378 -25.83 7.30 -18.63
C ILE A 378 -25.04 6.63 -19.77
N LEU A 379 -25.24 5.32 -19.97
CA LEU A 379 -24.60 4.61 -21.06
C LEU A 379 -25.08 5.13 -22.43
N ASP A 380 -26.37 5.44 -22.58
CA ASP A 380 -26.89 6.07 -23.80
C ASP A 380 -26.34 7.49 -24.01
N GLN A 381 -26.36 8.31 -22.95
CA GLN A 381 -25.88 9.71 -22.99
C GLN A 381 -24.40 9.83 -23.33
N THR A 382 -23.60 8.83 -22.95
CA THR A 382 -22.16 8.79 -23.23
C THR A 382 -21.85 8.14 -24.58
N SER A 383 -22.85 7.98 -25.46
CA SER A 383 -22.70 7.28 -26.75
C SER A 383 -22.09 5.89 -26.57
N LYS A 384 -22.56 5.15 -25.55
CA LYS A 384 -22.09 3.82 -25.14
C LYS A 384 -20.65 3.77 -24.65
N LYS A 385 -20.01 4.90 -24.33
CA LYS A 385 -18.62 4.94 -23.84
C LYS A 385 -18.47 4.67 -22.35
N ILE A 386 -19.41 5.07 -21.49
CA ILE A 386 -19.27 4.90 -20.03
C ILE A 386 -20.42 4.05 -19.49
N GLU A 387 -20.08 2.89 -18.92
CA GLU A 387 -21.04 2.04 -18.21
C GLU A 387 -20.83 2.16 -16.70
N ILE A 388 -21.93 2.35 -15.96
CA ILE A 388 -21.93 2.29 -14.50
C ILE A 388 -22.46 0.90 -14.09
N LEU A 389 -21.75 0.20 -13.21
CA LEU A 389 -22.07 -1.17 -12.80
C LEU A 389 -21.86 -1.37 -11.28
N PRO A 390 -22.69 -2.16 -10.57
CA PRO A 390 -22.37 -2.53 -9.19
C PRO A 390 -21.30 -3.63 -9.17
N TYR A 391 -20.65 -3.81 -8.03
CA TYR A 391 -19.69 -4.90 -7.82
C TYR A 391 -20.29 -6.29 -8.02
N ASP A 392 -21.61 -6.44 -7.89
CA ASP A 392 -22.31 -7.72 -8.05
C ASP A 392 -22.08 -8.37 -9.42
N ARG A 393 -21.82 -7.59 -10.48
CA ARG A 393 -21.46 -8.17 -11.79
C ARG A 393 -20.10 -8.87 -11.76
N LEU A 394 -19.14 -8.30 -11.04
CA LEU A 394 -17.83 -8.91 -10.82
C LEU A 394 -17.96 -10.11 -9.87
N LEU A 395 -18.78 -10.01 -8.84
CA LEU A 395 -19.06 -11.09 -7.90
C LEU A 395 -19.68 -12.32 -8.57
N GLU A 396 -20.70 -12.14 -9.39
CA GLU A 396 -21.28 -13.26 -10.14
C GLU A 396 -20.26 -13.92 -11.06
N THR A 397 -19.37 -13.12 -11.65
CA THR A 397 -18.31 -13.64 -12.54
C THR A 397 -17.30 -14.47 -11.75
N GLU A 398 -16.85 -13.95 -10.62
CA GLU A 398 -15.96 -14.64 -9.68
C GLU A 398 -16.58 -15.96 -9.20
N THR A 399 -17.85 -15.96 -8.80
CA THR A 399 -18.57 -17.17 -8.37
C THR A 399 -18.67 -18.21 -9.49
N ARG A 400 -18.94 -17.78 -10.74
CA ARG A 400 -18.95 -18.69 -11.89
C ARG A 400 -17.56 -19.27 -12.19
N LEU A 401 -16.49 -18.51 -11.96
CA LEU A 401 -15.12 -18.98 -12.16
C LEU A 401 -14.73 -20.01 -11.10
N ARG A 402 -15.08 -19.77 -9.82
CA ARG A 402 -14.89 -20.76 -8.74
C ARG A 402 -15.63 -22.08 -9.02
N ASN A 403 -16.88 -22.02 -9.50
CA ASN A 403 -17.68 -23.22 -9.76
C ASN A 403 -17.26 -24.02 -11.02
N ARG A 404 -16.38 -23.47 -11.85
CA ARG A 404 -15.84 -24.13 -13.05
C ARG A 404 -14.43 -24.69 -12.86
N SER A 405 -13.78 -24.33 -11.74
CA SER A 405 -12.45 -24.78 -11.33
C SER A 405 -12.60 -25.99 -10.43
#